data_AF-A0A954WZE6-F1
#
_entry.id   AF-A0A954WZE6-F1
#
_cell.length_a   1.000
_cell.length_b   1.000
_cell.length_c   1.000
_cell.angle_alpha   90.00
_cell.angle_beta   90.00
_cell.angle_gamma   90.00
#
_symmetry.space_group_name_H-M   'P 1'
#
loop_
_entity.id
_entity.type
_entity.pdbx_description
1 polymer ?
#
loop_
_entity_poly.entity_id
_entity_poly.type
_entity_poly.pdbx_seq_one_letter_code
_entity_poly.pdbx_strand_id
1 'polypeptide(L)'
;ATAVRGIRVDSDFGEAPILQAVDGSQIRDGDTFELESASSGGNPVTFEFESGVTLHIPQTYRLQVPPLGGRTIADGERFTVSIGGASPTSFDFEFENLALNKGTISTNPNLVVIQYSSADTQDDIANRIVNALASVPALSLAPSNLGGGQVHLGSTSLHNLANANAPSLTATGIAGGIADGESFEIVNVNTGSTELFTFDTTVTVNGAGNIVAASPSLTHDQIAQNLANAIAQSPNLGLALTFPISPVFLGDGGVQVHDPFLPGRNYRLQSLSAGLPATFQQGVLGGRSPLNALIPYSPSALFTSDQVAARMAFAIEDVASGPVVVPTRDGSTIVDGTFEVVNDNGRLVKFEWDDQTTLLAPPNVNFNFPQPGTPNTPPGFCDPGPYDACYVVPFRRGGSYDVLQPGGGVQRVTIAPTTGTTNAANLLAAMQTPGALVVAQPRQGYGTTDASGVDISSVIVSLHELQVDTEIVGDRVVVNAARPTQGNIFTPGSSPIQKLQVTQLVNTEEFDVVPGNTANRVSQDVGL
;
A
#
# COMPACT_ATOMS: atom_id res chain seq x y z
N ALA A 1 -19.70 4.41 13.32
CA ALA A 1 -19.31 3.72 12.09
C ALA A 1 -18.93 4.79 11.08
N THR A 2 -17.64 5.07 10.95
CA THR A 2 -17.09 6.00 9.96
C THR A 2 -17.25 5.34 8.59
N ALA A 3 -18.00 5.97 7.68
CA ALA A 3 -18.22 5.43 6.35
C ALA A 3 -16.89 5.36 5.60
N VAL A 4 -16.46 4.15 5.24
CA VAL A 4 -15.41 3.91 4.24
C VAL A 4 -15.88 4.59 2.96
N ARG A 5 -15.13 5.60 2.49
CA ARG A 5 -15.40 6.27 1.22
C ARG A 5 -14.63 5.49 0.16
N GLY A 6 -15.25 4.46 -0.41
CA GLY A 6 -14.70 3.76 -1.56
C GLY A 6 -15.17 4.39 -2.86
N ILE A 7 -14.29 4.46 -3.86
CA ILE A 7 -14.70 4.70 -5.26
C ILE A 7 -14.91 3.33 -5.90
N ARG A 8 -16.15 3.02 -6.28
CA ARG A 8 -16.44 1.83 -7.08
C ARG A 8 -16.38 2.22 -8.54
N VAL A 9 -15.43 1.64 -9.28
CA VAL A 9 -15.30 1.84 -10.72
C VAL A 9 -15.79 0.58 -11.40
N ASP A 10 -17.07 0.56 -11.75
CA ASP A 10 -17.65 -0.51 -12.55
C ASP A 10 -17.32 -0.24 -14.03
N SER A 11 -16.46 -1.07 -14.62
CA SER A 11 -16.24 -1.04 -16.07
C SER A 11 -17.27 -1.91 -16.76
N ASP A 12 -18.29 -1.29 -17.30
CA ASP A 12 -19.18 -1.95 -18.23
C ASP A 12 -18.72 -1.60 -19.66
N PHE A 13 -18.55 -2.59 -20.53
CA PHE A 13 -18.31 -2.43 -21.98
C PHE A 13 -16.90 -2.47 -22.57
N GLY A 14 -15.97 -3.12 -21.90
CA GLY A 14 -14.67 -3.44 -22.53
C GLY A 14 -13.82 -2.22 -22.85
N GLU A 15 -14.21 -1.07 -22.33
CA GLU A 15 -13.36 0.10 -22.24
C GLU A 15 -12.53 -0.02 -20.97
N ALA A 16 -11.24 0.23 -21.11
CA ALA A 16 -10.30 0.22 -20.01
C ALA A 16 -10.70 1.29 -18.99
N PRO A 17 -11.03 0.95 -17.72
CA PRO A 17 -11.32 1.97 -16.73
C PRO A 17 -10.12 2.91 -16.58
N ILE A 18 -10.39 4.21 -16.55
CA ILE A 18 -9.39 5.25 -16.31
C ILE A 18 -9.50 5.67 -14.86
N LEU A 19 -8.46 5.38 -14.09
CA LEU A 19 -8.34 5.85 -12.72
C LEU A 19 -7.49 7.12 -12.72
N GLN A 20 -8.03 8.23 -12.21
CA GLN A 20 -7.27 9.47 -12.04
C GLN A 20 -6.73 9.56 -10.62
N ALA A 21 -5.41 9.62 -10.51
CA ALA A 21 -4.72 9.80 -9.25
C ALA A 21 -4.76 11.26 -8.81
N VAL A 22 -4.76 11.46 -7.49
CA VAL A 22 -4.50 12.74 -6.83
C VAL A 22 -3.12 12.67 -6.17
N ASP A 23 -2.57 13.81 -5.74
CA ASP A 23 -1.37 13.77 -4.91
C ASP A 23 -1.67 13.12 -3.55
N GLY A 24 -0.63 12.57 -2.93
CA GLY A 24 -0.76 11.79 -1.72
C GLY A 24 -1.38 12.53 -0.54
N SER A 25 -1.30 13.88 -0.47
CA SER A 25 -1.91 14.64 0.64
C SER A 25 -3.44 14.58 0.65
N GLN A 26 -4.04 14.19 -0.47
CA GLN A 26 -5.49 14.07 -0.62
C GLN A 26 -6.01 12.65 -0.31
N ILE A 27 -5.10 11.68 -0.12
CA ILE A 27 -5.41 10.28 0.13
C ILE A 27 -5.32 10.02 1.64
N ARG A 28 -6.37 9.42 2.22
CA ARG A 28 -6.35 9.00 3.61
C ARG A 28 -6.03 7.52 3.70
N ASP A 29 -5.36 7.17 4.79
CA ASP A 29 -5.01 5.80 5.10
C ASP A 29 -6.29 4.95 5.20
N GLY A 30 -6.31 3.83 4.47
CA GLY A 30 -7.48 2.96 4.35
C GLY A 30 -8.56 3.43 3.35
N ASP A 31 -8.33 4.49 2.56
CA ASP A 31 -9.18 4.78 1.40
C ASP A 31 -9.07 3.61 0.40
N THR A 32 -10.19 3.22 -0.22
CA THR A 32 -10.26 2.03 -1.09
C THR A 32 -10.89 2.29 -2.45
N PHE A 33 -10.60 1.43 -3.41
CA PHE A 33 -11.40 1.27 -4.63
C PHE A 33 -11.53 -0.22 -4.99
N GLU A 34 -12.47 -0.56 -5.86
CA GLU A 34 -12.67 -1.94 -6.30
C GLU A 34 -12.54 -2.04 -7.82
N LEU A 35 -11.90 -3.10 -8.30
CA LEU A 35 -11.91 -3.50 -9.70
C LEU A 35 -12.50 -4.89 -9.85
N GLU A 36 -13.50 -5.02 -10.72
CA GLU A 36 -14.04 -6.29 -11.16
C GLU A 36 -13.48 -6.60 -12.56
N SER A 37 -12.99 -7.83 -12.75
CA SER A 37 -12.55 -8.30 -14.07
C SER A 37 -13.31 -9.56 -14.44
N ALA A 38 -13.54 -9.77 -15.73
CA ALA A 38 -14.04 -11.06 -16.23
C ALA A 38 -13.13 -12.24 -15.81
N SER A 39 -11.82 -11.99 -15.60
CA SER A 39 -10.87 -12.97 -15.09
C SER A 39 -11.02 -13.30 -13.59
N SER A 40 -11.66 -12.44 -12.79
CA SER A 40 -11.93 -12.70 -11.37
C SER A 40 -13.24 -13.47 -11.13
N GLY A 41 -13.97 -13.83 -12.21
CA GLY A 41 -15.21 -14.61 -12.13
C GLY A 41 -16.36 -13.88 -11.44
N GLY A 42 -16.35 -12.54 -11.44
CA GLY A 42 -17.37 -11.70 -10.81
C GLY A 42 -17.13 -11.38 -9.33
N ASN A 43 -15.92 -11.66 -8.81
CA ASN A 43 -15.51 -11.21 -7.48
C ASN A 43 -14.64 -9.95 -7.62
N PRO A 44 -15.06 -8.78 -7.12
CA PRO A 44 -14.24 -7.58 -7.16
C PRO A 44 -13.00 -7.76 -6.28
N VAL A 45 -11.87 -7.23 -6.75
CA VAL A 45 -10.65 -7.05 -5.97
C VAL A 45 -10.73 -5.65 -5.36
N THR A 46 -10.72 -5.57 -4.03
CA THR A 46 -10.60 -4.30 -3.31
C THR A 46 -9.13 -3.91 -3.22
N PHE A 47 -8.81 -2.70 -3.65
CA PHE A 47 -7.53 -2.04 -3.46
C PHE A 47 -7.62 -1.03 -2.33
N GLU A 48 -6.62 -0.97 -1.47
CA GLU A 48 -6.57 -0.10 -0.29
C GLU A 48 -5.27 0.69 -0.28
N PHE A 49 -5.37 2.01 -0.15
CA PHE A 49 -4.22 2.88 0.05
C PHE A 49 -3.70 2.75 1.47
N GLU A 50 -2.43 2.35 1.60
CA GLU A 50 -1.77 2.09 2.87
C GLU A 50 -0.54 2.99 3.00
N SER A 51 -0.58 3.86 4.01
CA SER A 51 0.49 4.80 4.31
C SER A 51 1.54 4.18 5.24
N GLY A 52 1.25 3.05 5.87
CA GLY A 52 2.10 2.46 6.89
C GLY A 52 2.05 3.26 8.18
N VAL A 53 3.22 3.52 8.78
CA VAL A 53 3.30 4.21 10.07
C VAL A 53 4.05 5.52 9.94
N THR A 54 3.46 6.58 10.48
CA THR A 54 4.16 7.85 10.68
C THR A 54 4.68 7.94 12.11
N LEU A 55 5.97 8.23 12.26
CA LEU A 55 6.62 8.66 13.49
C LEU A 55 6.62 10.19 13.52
N HIS A 56 6.32 10.80 14.67
CA HIS A 56 6.27 12.25 14.82
C HIS A 56 7.22 12.73 15.92
N ILE A 57 8.22 13.51 15.54
CA ILE A 57 9.15 14.18 16.45
C ILE A 57 8.48 15.43 17.01
N PRO A 58 8.33 15.55 18.34
CA PRO A 58 7.68 16.70 18.94
C PRO A 58 8.54 17.95 18.82
N GLN A 59 7.87 19.07 18.54
CA GLN A 59 8.47 20.38 18.59
C GLN A 59 8.74 20.81 20.03
N THR A 60 10.00 21.12 20.34
CA THR A 60 10.37 21.81 21.59
C THR A 60 9.90 23.26 21.58
N TYR A 61 10.02 23.98 22.71
CA TYR A 61 9.49 25.33 22.79
C TYR A 61 9.99 26.23 21.65
N ARG A 62 9.03 26.90 21.00
CA ARG A 62 9.26 27.91 19.98
C ARG A 62 8.50 29.18 20.35
N LEU A 63 9.12 30.33 20.11
CA LEU A 63 8.47 31.64 20.15
C LEU A 63 8.31 32.17 18.73
N GLN A 64 7.15 32.74 18.42
CA GLN A 64 6.87 33.46 17.20
C GLN A 64 6.75 34.95 17.50
N VAL A 65 7.66 35.73 16.92
CA VAL A 65 7.62 37.20 16.93
C VAL A 65 6.53 37.70 15.98
N PRO A 66 5.80 38.79 16.30
CA PRO A 66 4.83 39.41 15.39
C PRO A 66 5.40 39.74 14.00
N PRO A 67 4.62 39.60 12.91
CA PRO A 67 5.06 39.96 11.56
C PRO A 67 5.54 41.41 11.40
N LEU A 68 5.03 42.33 12.22
CA LEU A 68 5.41 43.76 12.21
C LEU A 68 6.61 44.07 13.12
N GLY A 69 7.29 43.05 13.67
CA GLY A 69 8.48 43.19 14.50
C GLY A 69 8.26 44.08 15.73
N GLY A 70 9.23 44.95 16.01
CA GLY A 70 9.23 45.83 17.17
C GLY A 70 8.07 46.82 17.25
N ARG A 71 7.29 47.01 16.17
CA ARG A 71 6.13 47.92 16.17
C ARG A 71 4.96 47.41 17.02
N THR A 72 4.87 46.09 17.21
CA THR A 72 3.72 45.45 17.88
C THR A 72 4.04 45.03 19.31
N ILE A 73 5.32 44.95 19.64
CA ILE A 73 5.79 44.61 20.98
C ILE A 73 5.65 45.87 21.84
N ALA A 74 4.93 45.77 22.95
CA ALA A 74 4.87 46.85 23.92
C ALA A 74 6.10 46.85 24.83
N ASP A 75 6.47 48.05 25.28
CA ASP A 75 7.50 48.24 26.30
C ASP A 75 7.09 47.59 27.62
N GLY A 76 8.02 46.85 28.25
CA GLY A 76 7.79 46.12 29.48
C GLY A 76 7.12 44.75 29.31
N GLU A 77 6.79 44.32 28.08
CA GLU A 77 6.36 42.94 27.84
C GLU A 77 7.44 41.95 28.27
N ARG A 78 7.02 40.82 28.85
CA ARG A 78 7.95 39.86 29.44
C ARG A 78 7.48 38.43 29.30
N PHE A 79 8.41 37.56 28.93
CA PHE A 79 8.24 36.11 29.08
C PHE A 79 9.23 35.56 30.10
N THR A 80 8.90 34.42 30.69
CA THR A 80 9.71 33.77 31.71
C THR A 80 10.13 32.41 31.20
N VAL A 81 11.42 32.10 31.34
CA VAL A 81 11.94 30.74 31.15
C VAL A 81 12.48 30.25 32.47
N SER A 82 12.04 29.08 32.87
CA SER A 82 12.53 28.40 34.07
C SER A 82 13.11 27.03 33.71
N ILE A 83 14.12 26.61 34.45
CA ILE A 83 14.65 25.26 34.42
C ILE A 83 14.45 24.62 35.80
N GLY A 84 13.82 23.45 35.81
CA GLY A 84 13.59 22.63 36.99
C GLY A 84 14.85 21.86 37.41
N GLY A 85 14.71 21.01 38.43
CA GLY A 85 15.80 20.24 39.04
C GLY A 85 15.85 20.42 40.55
N ALA A 86 16.97 20.06 41.18
CA ALA A 86 17.14 20.16 42.64
C ALA A 86 17.11 21.60 43.16
N SER A 87 17.35 22.60 42.30
CA SER A 87 17.24 24.02 42.62
C SER A 87 16.68 24.73 41.39
N PRO A 88 15.35 24.90 41.29
CA PRO A 88 14.74 25.51 40.12
C PRO A 88 15.19 26.96 40.00
N THR A 89 15.53 27.38 38.78
CA THR A 89 15.89 28.77 38.48
C THR A 89 14.93 29.32 37.43
N SER A 90 14.62 30.60 37.53
CA SER A 90 13.66 31.28 36.67
C SER A 90 14.23 32.63 36.28
N PHE A 91 14.21 32.92 34.98
CA PHE A 91 14.66 34.17 34.39
C PHE A 91 13.53 34.82 33.62
N ASP A 92 13.40 36.11 33.83
CA ASP A 92 12.45 36.98 33.15
C ASP A 92 13.17 37.68 32.01
N PHE A 93 12.57 37.67 30.83
CA PHE A 93 13.08 38.32 29.62
C PHE A 93 12.13 39.44 29.23
N GLU A 94 12.54 40.68 29.47
CA GLU A 94 11.71 41.87 29.29
C GLU A 94 12.13 42.67 28.06
N PHE A 95 11.18 43.01 27.21
CA PHE A 95 11.39 43.89 26.06
C PHE A 95 11.44 45.35 26.50
N GLU A 96 12.58 46.01 26.27
CA GLU A 96 12.79 47.44 26.56
C GLU A 96 12.89 48.23 25.26
N ASN A 97 12.00 49.20 25.09
CA ASN A 97 11.99 50.07 23.93
C ASN A 97 12.97 51.24 24.11
N LEU A 98 14.05 51.23 23.32
CA LEU A 98 15.12 52.23 23.39
C LEU A 98 14.64 53.68 23.21
N ALA A 99 13.52 53.90 22.50
CA ALA A 99 12.97 55.23 22.27
C ALA A 99 12.19 55.79 23.48
N LEU A 100 11.68 54.91 24.34
CA LEU A 100 10.93 55.32 25.53
C LEU A 100 11.85 55.51 26.73
N ASN A 101 13.02 54.84 26.74
CA ASN A 101 14.06 54.93 27.77
C ASN A 101 13.46 54.89 29.19
N LYS A 102 12.45 54.02 29.36
CA LYS A 102 11.75 53.82 30.64
C LYS A 102 12.40 52.73 31.47
N GLY A 103 13.45 52.10 30.94
CA GLY A 103 14.54 51.46 31.65
C GLY A 103 14.14 50.92 33.00
N THR A 104 13.62 49.69 33.03
CA THR A 104 13.46 48.97 34.28
C THR A 104 14.86 48.69 34.83
N ILE A 105 15.39 49.58 35.68
CA ILE A 105 16.49 49.25 36.60
C ILE A 105 15.88 48.30 37.63
N SER A 106 15.66 47.05 37.23
CA SER A 106 15.27 46.02 38.17
C SER A 106 16.51 45.61 38.95
N THR A 107 16.41 45.65 40.27
CA THR A 107 17.39 45.01 41.16
C THR A 107 17.27 43.49 41.14
N ASN A 108 16.39 42.91 40.30
CA ASN A 108 16.24 41.48 40.13
C ASN A 108 17.43 40.91 39.33
N PRO A 109 18.31 40.10 39.94
CA PRO A 109 19.46 39.51 39.24
C PRO A 109 19.05 38.52 38.13
N ASN A 110 17.78 38.09 38.09
CA ASN A 110 17.26 37.17 37.09
C ASN A 110 16.42 37.86 36.00
N LEU A 111 16.48 39.19 35.91
CA LEU A 111 15.90 39.92 34.79
C LEU A 111 16.94 40.10 33.68
N VAL A 112 16.59 39.68 32.47
CA VAL A 112 17.36 39.89 31.25
C VAL A 112 16.59 40.87 30.36
N VAL A 113 17.26 41.97 29.99
CA VAL A 113 16.65 43.00 29.16
C VAL A 113 16.91 42.71 27.67
N ILE A 114 15.84 42.67 26.89
CA ILE A 114 15.85 42.58 25.44
C ILE A 114 15.61 43.99 24.89
N GLN A 115 16.69 44.70 24.63
CA GLN A 115 16.60 46.03 24.03
C GLN A 115 16.12 45.93 22.58
N TYR A 116 15.15 46.75 22.19
CA TYR A 116 14.66 46.81 20.82
C TYR A 116 14.26 48.23 20.41
N SER A 117 14.03 48.43 19.11
CA SER A 117 13.42 49.63 18.55
C SER A 117 12.14 49.29 17.79
N SER A 118 11.23 50.27 17.67
CA SER A 118 10.05 50.09 16.81
C SER A 118 10.37 49.91 15.32
N ALA A 119 11.61 50.19 14.89
CA ALA A 119 12.05 49.96 13.52
C ALA A 119 12.63 48.55 13.30
N ASP A 120 12.86 47.79 14.39
CA ASP A 120 13.43 46.45 14.31
C ASP A 120 12.48 45.52 13.57
N THR A 121 13.02 44.80 12.58
CA THR A 121 12.26 43.81 11.83
C THR A 121 11.89 42.63 12.73
N GLN A 122 11.01 41.78 12.24
CA GLN A 122 10.63 40.54 12.91
C GLN A 122 11.88 39.67 13.24
N ASP A 123 12.82 39.54 12.30
CA ASP A 123 14.04 38.75 12.52
C ASP A 123 15.07 39.45 13.40
N ASP A 124 15.11 40.80 13.40
CA ASP A 124 15.96 41.54 14.35
C ASP A 124 15.53 41.27 15.80
N ILE A 125 14.22 41.27 16.06
CA ILE A 125 13.69 40.90 17.38
C ILE A 125 14.01 39.45 17.71
N ALA A 126 13.82 38.52 16.78
CA ALA A 126 14.14 37.10 17.00
C ALA A 126 15.62 36.92 17.36
N ASN A 127 16.54 37.59 16.65
CA ASN A 127 17.96 37.59 16.97
C ASN A 127 18.25 38.16 18.37
N ARG A 128 17.55 39.21 18.79
CA ARG A 128 17.68 39.77 20.15
C ARG A 128 17.20 38.80 21.23
N ILE A 129 16.08 38.09 20.99
CA ILE A 129 15.60 37.04 21.90
C ILE A 129 16.65 35.92 22.01
N VAL A 130 17.18 35.43 20.88
CA VAL A 130 18.22 34.40 20.86
C VAL A 130 19.45 34.83 21.65
N ASN A 131 19.95 36.06 21.42
CA ASN A 131 21.10 36.58 22.14
C ASN A 131 20.83 36.71 23.65
N ALA A 132 19.63 37.13 24.04
CA ALA A 132 19.25 37.24 25.44
C ALA A 132 19.18 35.87 26.11
N LEU A 133 18.54 34.88 25.48
CA LEU A 133 18.50 33.50 25.98
C LEU A 133 19.91 32.90 26.11
N ALA A 134 20.76 33.07 25.10
CA ALA A 134 22.14 32.58 25.09
C ALA A 134 23.02 33.28 26.16
N SER A 135 22.66 34.49 26.58
CA SER A 135 23.37 35.22 27.64
C SER A 135 23.15 34.64 29.04
N VAL A 136 22.27 33.64 29.20
CA VAL A 136 21.98 32.97 30.48
C VAL A 136 22.43 31.50 30.44
N PRO A 137 23.73 31.21 30.68
CA PRO A 137 24.24 29.84 30.70
C PRO A 137 23.54 28.92 31.72
N ALA A 138 22.99 29.49 32.80
CA ALA A 138 22.28 28.74 33.84
C ALA A 138 21.01 28.05 33.31
N LEU A 139 20.44 28.49 32.19
CA LEU A 139 19.31 27.84 31.55
C LEU A 139 19.74 26.67 30.65
N SER A 140 21.01 26.52 30.26
CA SER A 140 21.47 25.43 29.37
C SER A 140 20.62 25.23 28.10
N LEU A 141 20.10 26.32 27.53
CA LEU A 141 19.35 26.33 26.27
C LEU A 141 20.30 26.36 25.06
N ALA A 142 19.78 25.98 23.90
CA ALA A 142 20.47 26.10 22.62
C ALA A 142 19.63 26.92 21.62
N PRO A 143 19.41 28.23 21.88
CA PRO A 143 18.46 29.02 21.12
C PRO A 143 18.98 29.32 19.70
N SER A 144 18.09 29.32 18.72
CA SER A 144 18.40 29.68 17.33
C SER A 144 17.24 30.43 16.67
N ASN A 145 17.58 31.31 15.73
CA ASN A 145 16.60 32.01 14.88
C ASN A 145 16.42 31.20 13.60
N LEU A 146 15.19 30.74 13.33
CA LEU A 146 14.83 29.95 12.15
C LEU A 146 14.38 30.83 10.96
N GLY A 147 14.35 32.16 11.14
CA GLY A 147 13.82 33.12 10.18
C GLY A 147 12.29 33.32 10.33
N GLY A 148 11.78 34.39 9.73
CA GLY A 148 10.35 34.73 9.80
C GLY A 148 9.85 34.94 11.23
N GLY A 149 10.73 35.37 12.15
CA GLY A 149 10.41 35.59 13.56
C GLY A 149 10.33 34.36 14.44
N GLN A 150 10.71 33.18 13.92
CA GLN A 150 10.67 31.94 14.70
C GLN A 150 11.96 31.77 15.52
N VAL A 151 11.80 31.70 16.83
CA VAL A 151 12.89 31.41 17.77
C VAL A 151 12.69 30.02 18.33
N HIS A 152 13.58 29.09 17.96
CA HIS A 152 13.71 27.79 18.61
C HIS A 152 14.49 27.96 19.90
N LEU A 153 13.96 27.47 21.03
CA LEU A 153 14.64 27.64 22.33
C LEU A 153 15.71 26.56 22.56
N GLY A 154 15.60 25.40 21.92
CA GLY A 154 16.41 24.24 22.22
C GLY A 154 16.23 23.76 23.67
N SER A 155 14.97 23.68 24.10
CA SER A 155 14.60 23.27 25.46
C SER A 155 14.63 21.75 25.65
N THR A 156 14.81 21.34 26.91
CA THR A 156 14.68 19.95 27.41
C THR A 156 13.49 19.82 28.36
N SER A 157 13.13 18.59 28.75
CA SER A 157 12.00 18.30 29.65
C SER A 157 12.05 19.00 31.02
N LEU A 158 13.21 19.54 31.41
CA LEU A 158 13.36 20.33 32.63
C LEU A 158 12.86 21.78 32.48
N HIS A 159 12.63 22.27 31.27
CA HIS A 159 12.29 23.66 31.03
C HIS A 159 10.79 23.92 31.12
N ASN A 160 10.44 25.16 31.42
CA ASN A 160 9.09 25.66 31.29
C ASN A 160 9.14 27.09 30.72
N LEU A 161 8.20 27.38 29.82
CA LEU A 161 8.06 28.66 29.15
C LEU A 161 6.70 29.26 29.51
N ALA A 162 6.71 30.49 30.03
CA ALA A 162 5.51 31.25 30.32
C ALA A 162 5.56 32.59 29.58
N ASN A 163 4.63 32.83 28.66
CA ASN A 163 4.55 34.06 27.86
C ASN A 163 3.29 34.89 28.14
N ALA A 164 2.55 34.62 29.23
CA ALA A 164 1.30 35.33 29.54
C ALA A 164 1.46 36.86 29.66
N ASN A 165 2.65 37.34 30.03
CA ASN A 165 2.98 38.77 30.14
C ASN A 165 3.68 39.33 28.89
N ALA A 166 3.78 38.54 27.82
CA ALA A 166 4.26 38.95 26.50
C ALA A 166 3.20 38.57 25.46
N PRO A 167 2.01 39.20 25.48
CA PRO A 167 0.91 38.85 24.59
C PRO A 167 1.21 39.10 23.11
N SER A 168 2.25 39.87 22.78
CA SER A 168 2.71 40.00 21.40
C SER A 168 3.38 38.73 20.88
N LEU A 169 3.94 37.88 21.75
CA LEU A 169 4.58 36.62 21.35
C LEU A 169 3.57 35.47 21.36
N THR A 170 3.67 34.59 20.37
CA THR A 170 3.00 33.28 20.40
C THR A 170 4.02 32.21 20.80
N ALA A 171 3.72 31.42 21.83
CA ALA A 171 4.52 30.27 22.24
C ALA A 171 3.87 28.96 21.76
N THR A 172 4.66 28.05 21.18
CA THR A 172 4.23 26.70 20.77
C THR A 172 5.23 25.65 21.22
N GLY A 173 4.88 24.37 21.07
CA GLY A 173 5.73 23.24 21.42
C GLY A 173 5.64 22.84 22.89
N ILE A 174 6.52 21.91 23.28
CA ILE A 174 6.59 21.36 24.63
C ILE A 174 7.98 21.51 25.24
N ALA A 175 8.08 21.33 26.56
CA ALA A 175 9.33 21.44 27.31
C ALA A 175 10.44 20.54 26.76
N GLY A 176 10.17 19.24 26.68
CA GLY A 176 11.12 18.24 26.23
C GLY A 176 10.74 17.69 24.88
N GLY A 177 11.70 17.64 23.98
CA GLY A 177 11.59 16.88 22.74
C GLY A 177 11.94 15.43 23.01
N ILE A 178 12.79 14.89 22.14
CA ILE A 178 13.37 13.56 22.28
C ILE A 178 14.38 13.54 23.43
N ALA A 179 14.29 12.52 24.29
CA ALA A 179 15.22 12.32 25.39
C ALA A 179 16.44 11.49 24.97
N ASP A 180 17.56 11.66 25.69
CA ASP A 180 18.75 10.85 25.47
C ASP A 180 18.50 9.36 25.76
N GLY A 181 18.92 8.49 24.84
CA GLY A 181 18.71 7.04 24.95
C GLY A 181 17.29 6.58 24.65
N GLU A 182 16.38 7.49 24.28
CA GLU A 182 15.06 7.14 23.77
C GLU A 182 15.21 6.25 22.54
N SER A 183 14.46 5.15 22.47
CA SER A 183 14.67 4.15 21.42
C SER A 183 13.41 3.45 20.97
N PHE A 184 13.44 3.00 19.72
CA PHE A 184 12.42 2.17 19.10
C PHE A 184 13.07 1.09 18.23
N GLU A 185 12.32 0.03 17.95
CA GLU A 185 12.75 -1.05 17.07
C GLU A 185 11.87 -1.13 15.82
N ILE A 186 12.51 -1.48 14.72
CA ILE A 186 11.85 -1.99 13.52
C ILE A 186 12.06 -3.51 13.51
N VAL A 187 10.99 -4.29 13.67
CA VAL A 187 11.02 -5.74 13.77
C VAL A 187 10.58 -6.35 12.45
N ASN A 188 11.45 -7.09 11.76
CA ASN A 188 11.04 -7.99 10.70
C ASN A 188 10.35 -9.22 11.31
N VAL A 189 9.02 -9.32 11.21
CA VAL A 189 8.26 -10.39 11.86
C VAL A 189 8.49 -11.76 11.22
N ASN A 190 8.98 -11.81 9.98
CA ASN A 190 9.21 -13.07 9.29
C ASN A 190 10.51 -13.73 9.74
N THR A 191 11.57 -12.93 9.86
CA THR A 191 12.88 -13.42 10.30
C THR A 191 13.05 -13.32 11.81
N GLY A 192 12.20 -12.54 12.48
CA GLY A 192 12.37 -12.15 13.87
C GLY A 192 13.53 -11.17 14.10
N SER A 193 14.16 -10.66 13.03
CA SER A 193 15.28 -9.71 13.13
C SER A 193 14.77 -8.36 13.60
N THR A 194 15.47 -7.74 14.54
CA THR A 194 15.14 -6.42 15.06
C THR A 194 16.25 -5.43 14.77
N GLU A 195 15.88 -4.21 14.40
CA GLU A 195 16.78 -3.08 14.22
C GLU A 195 16.45 -2.02 15.25
N LEU A 196 17.40 -1.78 16.16
CA LEU A 196 17.28 -0.77 17.20
C LEU A 196 17.72 0.60 16.66
N PHE A 197 16.87 1.59 16.87
CA PHE A 197 17.17 3.00 16.66
C PHE A 197 17.17 3.71 18.01
N THR A 198 18.26 4.40 18.31
CA THR A 198 18.42 5.14 19.56
C THR A 198 18.71 6.59 19.24
N PHE A 199 17.94 7.48 19.84
CA PHE A 199 18.18 8.90 19.79
C PHE A 199 19.32 9.28 20.74
N ASP A 200 20.30 9.99 20.19
CA ASP A 200 21.47 10.47 20.92
C ASP A 200 21.45 12.00 20.91
N THR A 201 21.36 12.58 22.09
CA THR A 201 21.36 14.03 22.29
C THR A 201 22.77 14.56 22.57
N THR A 202 23.74 13.66 22.74
CA THR A 202 25.13 13.96 23.09
C THR A 202 26.06 13.90 21.88
N VAL A 203 27.29 14.39 22.05
CA VAL A 203 28.36 14.29 21.03
C VAL A 203 29.14 12.99 21.11
N THR A 204 28.75 12.06 21.99
CA THR A 204 29.45 10.77 22.16
C THR A 204 28.51 9.66 21.77
N VAL A 205 28.81 9.02 20.65
CA VAL A 205 28.04 7.87 20.15
C VAL A 205 28.19 6.70 21.14
N ASN A 206 27.32 6.64 22.14
CA ASN A 206 27.33 5.60 23.16
C ASN A 206 26.17 4.63 22.90
N GLY A 207 26.40 3.60 22.08
CA GLY A 207 25.42 2.54 21.87
C GLY A 207 25.79 1.53 20.79
N ALA A 208 25.19 0.34 20.88
CA ALA A 208 25.04 -0.57 19.74
C ALA A 208 23.70 -0.27 19.06
N GLY A 209 23.66 -0.16 17.73
CA GLY A 209 22.45 0.14 16.96
C GLY A 209 22.60 1.30 15.97
N ASN A 210 21.49 1.69 15.33
CA ASN A 210 21.42 2.84 14.43
C ASN A 210 21.17 4.11 15.25
N ILE A 211 22.08 5.08 15.18
CA ILE A 211 22.03 6.28 16.02
C ILE A 211 21.34 7.43 15.27
N VAL A 212 20.41 8.09 15.95
CA VAL A 212 19.67 9.24 15.44
C VAL A 212 20.07 10.49 16.23
N ALA A 213 20.76 11.43 15.58
CA ALA A 213 21.17 12.66 16.23
C ALA A 213 19.96 13.53 16.58
N ALA A 214 19.79 13.83 17.87
CA ALA A 214 18.62 14.52 18.45
C ALA A 214 18.99 15.63 19.45
N SER A 215 20.13 16.29 19.27
CA SER A 215 20.58 17.37 20.16
C SER A 215 19.52 18.49 20.31
N PRO A 216 19.38 19.13 21.48
CA PRO A 216 18.43 20.23 21.68
C PRO A 216 18.63 21.42 20.72
N SER A 217 19.82 21.60 20.15
CA SER A 217 20.07 22.63 19.13
C SER A 217 19.39 22.37 17.80
N LEU A 218 18.94 21.14 17.55
CA LEU A 218 18.24 20.75 16.34
C LEU A 218 16.73 21.01 16.49
N THR A 219 16.12 21.41 15.38
CA THR A 219 14.67 21.50 15.23
C THR A 219 14.06 20.09 15.09
N HIS A 220 12.76 19.95 15.36
CA HIS A 220 12.05 18.69 15.17
C HIS A 220 12.13 18.19 13.71
N ASP A 221 12.13 19.10 12.73
CA ASP A 221 12.36 18.77 11.32
C ASP A 221 13.76 18.21 11.04
N GLN A 222 14.80 18.81 11.62
CA GLN A 222 16.17 18.30 11.46
C GLN A 222 16.33 16.91 12.11
N ILE A 223 15.71 16.70 13.26
CA ILE A 223 15.71 15.40 13.94
C ILE A 223 14.93 14.36 13.12
N ALA A 224 13.77 14.73 12.57
CA ALA A 224 12.98 13.89 11.68
C ALA A 224 13.76 13.52 10.41
N GLN A 225 14.47 14.47 9.80
CA GLN A 225 15.34 14.19 8.66
C GLN A 225 16.50 13.24 9.04
N ASN A 226 17.11 13.43 10.21
CA ASN A 226 18.14 12.52 10.72
C ASN A 226 17.59 11.11 10.93
N LEU A 227 16.38 11.00 11.47
CA LEU A 227 15.68 9.73 11.66
C LEU A 227 15.42 9.02 10.32
N ALA A 228 14.88 9.73 9.32
CA ALA A 228 14.65 9.18 7.99
C ALA A 228 15.97 8.68 7.36
N ASN A 229 17.05 9.45 7.49
CA ASN A 229 18.36 9.05 6.99
C ASN A 229 18.91 7.81 7.71
N ALA A 230 18.77 7.74 9.04
CA ALA A 230 19.21 6.59 9.82
C ALA A 230 18.46 5.31 9.41
N ILE A 231 17.14 5.39 9.21
CA ILE A 231 16.34 4.25 8.75
C ILE A 231 16.77 3.82 7.35
N ALA A 232 16.94 4.75 6.41
CA ALA A 232 17.34 4.45 5.03
C ALA A 232 18.75 3.84 4.93
N GLN A 233 19.65 4.17 5.86
CA GLN A 233 21.03 3.70 5.88
C GLN A 233 21.23 2.40 6.68
N SER A 234 20.19 1.88 7.35
CA SER A 234 20.33 0.64 8.12
C SER A 234 20.66 -0.54 7.19
N PRO A 235 21.80 -1.24 7.39
CA PRO A 235 22.26 -2.28 6.48
C PRO A 235 21.34 -3.52 6.46
N ASN A 236 20.61 -3.75 7.55
CA ASN A 236 19.69 -4.88 7.71
C ASN A 236 18.27 -4.56 7.22
N LEU A 237 17.97 -3.29 6.93
CA LEU A 237 16.72 -2.84 6.30
C LEU A 237 16.90 -2.46 4.81
N GLY A 238 18.13 -2.07 4.41
CA GLY A 238 18.35 -1.29 3.19
C GLY A 238 19.05 -1.96 2.00
N LEU A 239 19.68 -3.14 2.13
CA LEU A 239 20.60 -3.61 1.05
C LEU A 239 20.49 -5.08 0.60
N ALA A 240 19.62 -5.90 1.21
CA ALA A 240 19.54 -7.33 0.87
C ALA A 240 18.18 -7.80 0.32
N LEU A 241 17.18 -6.92 0.24
CA LEU A 241 15.84 -7.28 -0.24
C LEU A 241 15.48 -6.43 -1.47
N THR A 242 14.78 -7.05 -2.42
CA THR A 242 14.31 -6.45 -3.69
C THR A 242 13.49 -5.16 -3.51
N PHE A 243 13.08 -4.81 -2.28
CA PHE A 243 12.36 -3.57 -1.96
C PHE A 243 12.75 -3.09 -0.54
N PRO A 244 13.63 -2.07 -0.41
CA PRO A 244 14.04 -1.52 0.89
C PRO A 244 12.92 -0.69 1.52
N ILE A 245 12.90 -0.61 2.86
CA ILE A 245 12.13 0.42 3.59
C ILE A 245 12.62 1.78 3.08
N SER A 246 11.74 2.58 2.49
CA SER A 246 12.06 3.93 2.00
C SER A 246 11.37 4.95 2.90
N PRO A 247 12.01 5.37 4.00
CA PRO A 247 11.42 6.35 4.89
C PRO A 247 11.28 7.69 4.17
N VAL A 248 10.19 8.40 4.43
CA VAL A 248 9.89 9.72 3.83
C VAL A 248 9.79 10.76 4.94
N PHE A 249 10.60 11.82 4.85
CA PHE A 249 10.44 12.99 5.69
C PHE A 249 9.24 13.82 5.19
N LEU A 250 8.26 14.05 6.06
CA LEU A 250 6.99 14.72 5.71
C LEU A 250 6.98 16.22 6.04
N GLY A 251 7.99 16.72 6.77
CA GLY A 251 7.93 18.04 7.41
C GLY A 251 7.16 18.00 8.73
N ASP A 252 7.25 19.11 9.46
CA ASP A 252 6.69 19.30 10.81
C ASP A 252 7.00 18.14 11.78
N GLY A 253 8.24 17.63 11.73
CA GLY A 253 8.69 16.52 12.57
C GLY A 253 8.17 15.13 12.15
N GLY A 254 7.41 15.02 11.06
CA GLY A 254 6.89 13.76 10.55
C GLY A 254 7.93 12.94 9.78
N VAL A 255 8.07 11.67 10.13
CA VAL A 255 8.80 10.66 9.36
C VAL A 255 7.86 9.50 9.09
N GLN A 256 7.51 9.32 7.84
CA GLN A 256 6.81 8.13 7.42
C GLN A 256 7.82 7.00 7.30
N VAL A 257 7.57 5.92 8.02
CA VAL A 257 8.25 4.65 7.83
C VAL A 257 7.37 3.84 6.91
N HIS A 258 7.70 3.87 5.62
CA HIS A 258 6.98 3.04 4.65
C HIS A 258 7.21 1.57 4.92
N ASP A 259 6.12 0.84 5.09
CA ASP A 259 6.12 -0.61 4.97
C ASP A 259 4.82 -1.15 4.32
N PRO A 260 4.71 -1.13 2.98
CA PRO A 260 3.45 -1.34 2.29
C PRO A 260 3.19 -2.80 1.85
N PHE A 261 3.58 -3.79 2.65
CA PHE A 261 4.17 -5.02 2.12
C PHE A 261 3.58 -5.73 0.89
N LEU A 262 4.49 -5.93 -0.07
CA LEU A 262 4.58 -7.07 -0.98
C LEU A 262 4.12 -8.37 -0.30
N PRO A 263 3.49 -9.29 -1.04
CA PRO A 263 2.98 -10.54 -0.49
C PRO A 263 4.06 -11.26 0.36
N GLY A 264 3.83 -11.30 1.67
CA GLY A 264 4.55 -12.18 2.59
C GLY A 264 5.79 -11.62 3.30
N ARG A 265 5.93 -10.32 3.58
CA ARG A 265 6.91 -9.81 4.55
C ARG A 265 6.21 -8.85 5.53
N ASN A 266 6.66 -8.71 6.78
CA ASN A 266 6.06 -7.72 7.71
C ASN A 266 7.13 -7.07 8.60
N TYR A 267 7.12 -5.75 8.72
CA TYR A 267 7.90 -4.98 9.67
C TYR A 267 6.90 -4.41 10.68
N ARG A 268 7.22 -4.51 11.96
CA ARG A 268 6.43 -3.93 13.04
C ARG A 268 7.29 -2.93 13.78
N LEU A 269 6.77 -1.73 13.98
CA LEU A 269 7.37 -0.79 14.93
C LEU A 269 7.05 -1.24 16.35
N GLN A 270 8.07 -1.38 17.17
CA GLN A 270 7.94 -1.72 18.58
C GLN A 270 8.68 -0.67 19.42
N SER A 271 7.95 0.04 20.27
CA SER A 271 8.56 0.92 21.27
C SER A 271 9.16 0.10 22.41
N LEU A 272 10.37 0.46 22.84
CA LEU A 272 11.07 -0.21 23.94
C LEU A 272 11.10 0.60 25.25
N SER A 273 10.73 1.88 25.22
CA SER A 273 10.79 2.75 26.41
C SER A 273 9.38 3.10 26.91
N ALA A 274 9.10 2.82 28.19
CA ALA A 274 7.86 3.23 28.83
C ALA A 274 7.88 4.75 29.07
N GLY A 275 7.06 5.50 28.32
CA GLY A 275 6.82 6.93 28.56
C GLY A 275 7.40 7.91 27.54
N LEU A 276 7.42 7.58 26.25
CA LEU A 276 7.74 8.54 25.19
C LEU A 276 6.69 9.67 25.16
N PRO A 277 7.08 10.97 25.17
CA PRO A 277 6.23 12.04 24.65
C PRO A 277 6.28 12.17 23.12
N ALA A 278 7.00 11.29 22.41
CA ALA A 278 7.56 11.64 21.10
C ALA A 278 7.42 10.59 19.98
N THR A 279 6.41 9.72 20.02
CA THR A 279 6.01 8.95 18.83
C THR A 279 4.49 8.80 18.82
N PHE A 280 3.79 9.80 18.29
CA PHE A 280 2.45 9.52 17.77
C PHE A 280 2.65 8.62 16.56
N GLN A 281 2.37 7.33 16.72
CA GLN A 281 1.93 6.50 15.61
C GLN A 281 0.62 7.14 15.11
N GLN A 282 0.69 7.91 14.04
CA GLN A 282 -0.49 8.18 13.21
C GLN A 282 -0.41 7.26 11.99
N GLY A 283 -1.53 6.63 11.69
CA GLY A 283 -1.63 5.43 10.86
C GLY A 283 -2.18 4.30 11.71
N VAL A 284 -3.39 3.85 11.37
CA VAL A 284 -3.88 2.57 11.88
C VAL A 284 -3.11 1.56 11.04
N LEU A 285 -2.38 0.60 11.62
CA LEU A 285 -1.96 -0.57 10.83
C LEU A 285 -3.25 -1.09 10.20
N GLY A 286 -3.44 -0.87 8.89
CA GLY A 286 -4.73 -0.96 8.22
C GLY A 286 -5.48 -2.15 8.77
N GLY A 287 -6.69 -1.92 9.26
CA GLY A 287 -7.53 -2.96 9.82
C GLY A 287 -7.80 -3.98 8.72
N ARG A 288 -6.89 -4.95 8.56
CA ARG A 288 -6.84 -5.86 7.43
C ARG A 288 -8.22 -6.46 7.24
N SER A 289 -8.86 -6.14 6.13
CA SER A 289 -9.52 -7.22 5.42
C SER A 289 -8.37 -7.97 4.72
N PRO A 290 -8.07 -9.23 5.06
CA PRO A 290 -7.02 -10.03 4.40
C PRO A 290 -7.29 -10.27 2.90
N LEU A 291 -8.33 -9.66 2.34
CA LEU A 291 -8.78 -9.75 0.97
C LEU A 291 -8.41 -8.51 0.12
N ASN A 292 -7.87 -7.44 0.72
CA ASN A 292 -7.54 -6.22 -0.02
C ASN A 292 -6.12 -6.29 -0.62
N ALA A 293 -5.98 -5.84 -1.86
CA ALA A 293 -4.71 -5.50 -2.50
C ALA A 293 -4.20 -4.14 -2.00
N LEU A 294 -2.93 -4.03 -1.66
CA LEU A 294 -2.40 -2.80 -1.05
C LEU A 294 -1.74 -1.88 -2.07
N ILE A 295 -1.95 -0.58 -1.90
CA ILE A 295 -1.31 0.47 -2.67
C ILE A 295 -0.46 1.33 -1.74
N PRO A 296 0.88 1.18 -1.77
CA PRO A 296 1.77 2.05 -1.03
C PRO A 296 1.56 3.51 -1.39
N TYR A 297 1.48 4.40 -0.41
CA TYR A 297 1.56 5.84 -0.69
C TYR A 297 2.16 6.65 0.46
N SER A 298 2.53 7.90 0.18
CA SER A 298 2.91 8.88 1.20
C SER A 298 1.85 9.97 1.30
N PRO A 299 1.31 10.32 2.49
CA PRO A 299 0.28 11.34 2.66
C PRO A 299 0.89 12.75 2.58
N SER A 300 1.49 13.06 1.44
CA SER A 300 2.23 14.30 1.20
C SER A 300 1.99 14.78 -0.22
N ALA A 301 1.93 16.10 -0.41
CA ALA A 301 1.87 16.71 -1.72
C ALA A 301 3.16 16.52 -2.54
N LEU A 302 4.26 16.11 -1.87
CA LEU A 302 5.49 15.69 -2.53
C LEU A 302 5.37 14.31 -3.19
N PHE A 303 4.40 13.50 -2.77
CA PHE A 303 4.06 12.26 -3.43
C PHE A 303 3.06 12.56 -4.55
N THR A 304 3.59 12.82 -5.74
CA THR A 304 2.82 13.40 -6.83
C THR A 304 1.73 12.44 -7.32
N SER A 305 0.73 12.99 -8.01
CA SER A 305 -0.32 12.20 -8.67
C SER A 305 0.27 11.14 -9.61
N ASP A 306 1.34 11.44 -10.35
CA ASP A 306 2.04 10.47 -11.21
C ASP A 306 2.65 9.31 -10.39
N GLN A 307 3.18 9.60 -9.20
CA GLN A 307 3.73 8.56 -8.31
C GLN A 307 2.62 7.70 -7.71
N VAL A 308 1.47 8.28 -7.36
CA VAL A 308 0.27 7.54 -6.95
C VAL A 308 -0.23 6.65 -8.08
N ALA A 309 -0.38 7.19 -9.29
CA ALA A 309 -0.77 6.44 -10.48
C ALA A 309 0.15 5.25 -10.74
N ALA A 310 1.47 5.44 -10.64
CA ALA A 310 2.45 4.36 -10.76
C ALA A 310 2.30 3.27 -9.69
N ARG A 311 1.92 3.61 -8.45
CA ARG A 311 1.65 2.62 -7.40
C ARG A 311 0.34 1.88 -7.60
N MET A 312 -0.70 2.55 -8.08
CA MET A 312 -1.96 1.91 -8.45
C MET A 312 -1.74 0.91 -9.57
N ALA A 313 -1.07 1.32 -10.65
CA ALA A 313 -0.66 0.49 -11.79
C ALA A 313 0.05 -0.80 -11.34
N PHE A 314 1.12 -0.64 -10.54
CA PHE A 314 1.89 -1.77 -10.02
C PHE A 314 1.04 -2.74 -9.17
N ALA A 315 0.19 -2.23 -8.28
CA ALA A 315 -0.66 -3.07 -7.43
C ALA A 315 -1.70 -3.86 -8.25
N ILE A 316 -2.28 -3.23 -9.26
CA ILE A 316 -3.25 -3.85 -10.17
C ILE A 316 -2.58 -4.99 -10.95
N GLU A 317 -1.39 -4.74 -11.51
CA GLU A 317 -0.61 -5.74 -12.23
C GLU A 317 -0.16 -6.91 -11.33
N ASP A 318 0.26 -6.62 -10.10
CA ASP A 318 0.70 -7.63 -9.12
C ASP A 318 -0.45 -8.60 -8.79
N VAL A 319 -1.65 -8.07 -8.52
CA VAL A 319 -2.82 -8.90 -8.17
C VAL A 319 -3.36 -9.66 -9.39
N ALA A 320 -3.32 -9.06 -10.56
CA ALA A 320 -3.74 -9.69 -11.81
C ALA A 320 -2.85 -10.89 -12.21
N SER A 321 -1.64 -11.01 -11.65
CA SER A 321 -0.72 -12.12 -11.88
C SER A 321 -1.05 -13.40 -11.09
N GLY A 322 -2.12 -13.40 -10.28
CA GLY A 322 -2.56 -14.55 -9.50
C GLY A 322 -2.87 -15.79 -10.36
N PRO A 323 -2.47 -17.00 -9.96
CA PRO A 323 -2.70 -18.19 -10.76
C PRO A 323 -4.17 -18.57 -10.79
N VAL A 324 -4.67 -19.00 -11.95
CA VAL A 324 -6.00 -19.58 -12.08
C VAL A 324 -5.96 -21.00 -11.53
N VAL A 325 -6.79 -21.24 -10.51
CA VAL A 325 -6.96 -22.56 -9.92
C VAL A 325 -8.14 -23.23 -10.60
N VAL A 326 -7.86 -24.26 -11.41
CA VAL A 326 -8.91 -25.10 -12.01
C VAL A 326 -9.19 -26.28 -11.07
N PRO A 327 -10.34 -26.32 -10.37
CA PRO A 327 -10.66 -27.45 -9.51
C PRO A 327 -10.94 -28.69 -10.36
N THR A 328 -10.31 -29.80 -10.01
CA THR A 328 -10.52 -31.12 -10.61
C THR A 328 -11.15 -32.04 -9.57
N ARG A 329 -12.45 -32.29 -9.72
CA ARG A 329 -13.24 -33.13 -8.81
C ARG A 329 -13.10 -34.61 -9.16
N ASP A 330 -13.57 -35.49 -8.28
CA ASP A 330 -13.77 -36.90 -8.62
C ASP A 330 -14.68 -37.05 -9.85
N GLY A 331 -14.33 -38.01 -10.72
CA GLY A 331 -15.04 -38.21 -11.98
C GLY A 331 -16.51 -38.56 -11.81
N SER A 332 -16.93 -39.09 -10.65
CA SER A 332 -18.35 -39.30 -10.30
C SER A 332 -19.17 -38.00 -10.26
N THR A 333 -18.52 -36.86 -10.14
CA THR A 333 -19.13 -35.52 -10.05
C THR A 333 -18.83 -34.63 -11.26
N ILE A 334 -17.90 -35.04 -12.13
CA ILE A 334 -17.61 -34.35 -13.38
C ILE A 334 -18.70 -34.69 -14.40
N VAL A 335 -19.20 -33.67 -15.07
CA VAL A 335 -20.07 -33.82 -16.23
C VAL A 335 -19.23 -33.54 -17.47
N ASP A 336 -19.48 -34.28 -18.55
CA ASP A 336 -18.94 -33.95 -19.87
C ASP A 336 -19.28 -32.49 -20.19
N GLY A 337 -18.26 -31.74 -20.56
CA GLY A 337 -18.34 -30.30 -20.66
C GLY A 337 -16.99 -29.67 -20.97
N THR A 338 -17.04 -28.42 -21.40
CA THR A 338 -15.86 -27.72 -21.90
C THR A 338 -15.59 -26.50 -21.05
N PHE A 339 -14.31 -26.14 -20.94
CA PHE A 339 -13.90 -24.85 -20.42
C PHE A 339 -12.81 -24.28 -21.32
N GLU A 340 -12.64 -22.97 -21.23
CA GLU A 340 -11.79 -22.21 -22.13
C GLU A 340 -10.67 -21.54 -21.33
N VAL A 341 -9.49 -21.50 -21.93
CA VAL A 341 -8.31 -20.84 -21.37
C VAL A 341 -7.64 -20.09 -22.51
N VAL A 342 -7.24 -18.85 -22.27
CA VAL A 342 -6.38 -18.11 -23.20
C VAL A 342 -4.94 -18.50 -22.89
N ASN A 343 -4.19 -18.99 -23.88
CA ASN A 343 -2.78 -19.29 -23.70
C ASN A 343 -1.91 -18.04 -23.77
N ASP A 344 -0.64 -18.20 -23.42
CA ASP A 344 0.36 -17.14 -23.36
C ASP A 344 0.37 -16.28 -24.65
N ASN A 345 0.21 -16.89 -25.82
CA ASN A 345 0.18 -16.17 -27.11
C ASN A 345 -1.16 -15.47 -27.43
N GLY A 346 -2.05 -15.28 -26.44
CA GLY A 346 -3.38 -14.69 -26.62
C GLY A 346 -4.37 -15.56 -27.41
N ARG A 347 -4.06 -16.85 -27.59
CA ARG A 347 -4.92 -17.79 -28.33
C ARG A 347 -5.94 -18.44 -27.42
N LEU A 348 -7.18 -18.51 -27.87
CA LEU A 348 -8.25 -19.15 -27.11
C LEU A 348 -8.16 -20.67 -27.32
N VAL A 349 -7.90 -21.39 -26.24
CA VAL A 349 -7.76 -22.84 -26.21
C VAL A 349 -8.93 -23.43 -25.44
N LYS A 350 -9.55 -24.47 -26.02
CA LYS A 350 -10.66 -25.19 -25.40
C LYS A 350 -10.17 -26.50 -24.80
N PHE A 351 -10.65 -26.83 -23.61
CA PHE A 351 -10.45 -28.12 -22.98
C PHE A 351 -11.81 -28.79 -22.82
N GLU A 352 -11.88 -30.08 -23.14
CA GLU A 352 -13.10 -30.89 -23.04
C GLU A 352 -12.87 -32.02 -22.04
N TRP A 353 -13.71 -32.12 -21.01
CA TRP A 353 -13.72 -33.27 -20.12
C TRP A 353 -14.38 -34.45 -20.81
N ASP A 354 -13.61 -35.45 -21.23
CA ASP A 354 -14.10 -36.62 -21.98
C ASP A 354 -14.34 -37.82 -21.05
N ASP A 355 -15.59 -38.26 -20.96
CA ASP A 355 -15.99 -39.40 -20.13
C ASP A 355 -15.64 -40.72 -20.82
N GLN A 356 -14.50 -41.29 -20.45
CA GLN A 356 -13.99 -42.54 -21.03
C GLN A 356 -14.58 -43.80 -20.38
N THR A 357 -15.62 -43.67 -19.55
CA THR A 357 -16.20 -44.82 -18.84
C THR A 357 -16.75 -45.86 -19.82
N THR A 358 -17.26 -45.43 -20.98
CA THR A 358 -17.79 -46.34 -22.01
C THR A 358 -16.70 -47.04 -22.82
N LEU A 359 -15.58 -46.37 -23.07
CA LEU A 359 -14.42 -46.89 -23.82
C LEU A 359 -13.71 -48.04 -23.09
N LEU A 360 -13.78 -48.04 -21.76
CA LEU A 360 -13.12 -49.04 -20.90
C LEU A 360 -14.06 -50.14 -20.41
N ALA A 361 -15.35 -50.08 -20.77
CA ALA A 361 -16.27 -51.16 -20.43
C ALA A 361 -16.01 -52.41 -21.28
N PRO A 362 -16.29 -53.61 -20.74
CA PRO A 362 -16.22 -54.83 -21.53
C PRO A 362 -17.07 -54.78 -22.80
N PRO A 363 -16.70 -55.50 -23.87
CA PRO A 363 -17.58 -55.67 -25.02
C PRO A 363 -18.95 -56.22 -24.57
N ASN A 364 -20.05 -55.69 -25.10
CA ASN A 364 -21.44 -56.10 -24.83
C ASN A 364 -22.10 -55.57 -23.54
N VAL A 365 -21.67 -54.43 -23.01
CA VAL A 365 -22.42 -53.70 -21.97
C VAL A 365 -23.48 -52.80 -22.61
N ASN A 366 -24.74 -52.98 -22.21
CA ASN A 366 -25.80 -52.02 -22.51
C ASN A 366 -25.77 -50.88 -21.49
N PHE A 367 -25.40 -49.69 -21.92
CA PHE A 367 -25.46 -48.49 -21.08
C PHE A 367 -26.89 -47.96 -21.06
N ASN A 368 -27.53 -47.99 -19.90
CA ASN A 368 -28.89 -47.48 -19.69
C ASN A 368 -28.88 -46.12 -18.99
N PHE A 369 -27.89 -45.29 -19.29
CA PHE A 369 -27.82 -43.90 -18.85
C PHE A 369 -28.16 -43.01 -20.06
N PRO A 370 -28.87 -41.87 -19.85
CA PRO A 370 -28.87 -40.84 -20.88
C PRO A 370 -27.40 -40.50 -21.15
N GLN A 371 -26.91 -40.72 -22.37
CA GLN A 371 -25.55 -40.35 -22.71
C GLN A 371 -25.37 -38.88 -22.35
N PRO A 372 -24.57 -38.55 -21.32
CA PRO A 372 -24.36 -37.17 -20.94
C PRO A 372 -23.32 -36.65 -21.91
N GLY A 373 -23.84 -36.08 -22.98
CA GLY A 373 -23.17 -35.22 -23.95
C GLY A 373 -24.29 -34.36 -24.53
N THR A 374 -23.96 -33.20 -25.06
CA THR A 374 -24.90 -32.53 -25.97
C THR A 374 -25.40 -33.55 -26.98
N PRO A 375 -26.71 -33.69 -27.22
CA PRO A 375 -27.20 -34.60 -28.25
C PRO A 375 -26.43 -34.28 -29.54
N ASN A 376 -25.61 -35.23 -30.01
CA ASN A 376 -24.80 -35.22 -31.26
C ASN A 376 -23.27 -35.02 -31.18
N THR A 377 -22.59 -35.01 -30.04
CA THR A 377 -21.11 -35.11 -30.01
C THR A 377 -20.65 -36.53 -29.64
N PRO A 378 -20.00 -37.29 -30.56
CA PRO A 378 -19.36 -38.55 -30.22
C PRO A 378 -18.26 -38.35 -29.16
N PRO A 379 -18.04 -39.30 -28.23
CA PRO A 379 -16.88 -39.28 -27.35
C PRO A 379 -15.58 -39.10 -28.15
N GLY A 380 -14.72 -38.18 -27.71
CA GLY A 380 -13.45 -37.86 -28.37
C GLY A 380 -13.52 -36.87 -29.55
N PHE A 381 -14.63 -36.15 -29.74
CA PHE A 381 -14.73 -35.07 -30.74
C PHE A 381 -14.60 -33.68 -30.09
N CYS A 382 -13.38 -33.33 -29.70
CA CYS A 382 -13.03 -31.97 -29.32
C CYS A 382 -12.99 -31.11 -30.60
N ASP A 383 -14.14 -30.57 -31.00
CA ASP A 383 -14.23 -29.65 -32.14
C ASP A 383 -13.65 -28.29 -31.73
N PRO A 384 -12.55 -27.84 -32.34
CA PRO A 384 -11.98 -26.53 -32.06
C PRO A 384 -12.89 -25.39 -32.50
N GLY A 385 -13.93 -25.55 -33.32
CA GLY A 385 -14.86 -24.46 -33.63
C GLY A 385 -14.16 -23.11 -33.95
N PRO A 386 -14.44 -22.00 -33.22
CA PRO A 386 -13.73 -20.73 -33.34
C PRO A 386 -12.41 -20.64 -32.54
N TYR A 387 -12.05 -21.68 -31.78
CA TYR A 387 -10.86 -21.80 -30.94
C TYR A 387 -9.62 -22.20 -31.74
N ASP A 388 -8.44 -21.79 -31.29
CA ASP A 388 -7.17 -22.11 -31.94
C ASP A 388 -6.77 -23.59 -31.79
N ALA A 389 -7.22 -24.22 -30.71
CA ALA A 389 -7.00 -25.64 -30.42
C ALA A 389 -8.03 -26.16 -29.42
N CYS A 390 -8.24 -27.48 -29.44
CA CYS A 390 -9.11 -28.19 -28.51
C CYS A 390 -8.35 -29.41 -27.94
N TYR A 391 -8.28 -29.53 -26.62
CA TYR A 391 -7.58 -30.62 -25.94
C TYR A 391 -8.53 -31.45 -25.08
N VAL A 392 -8.43 -32.76 -25.23
CA VAL A 392 -9.25 -33.71 -24.47
C VAL A 392 -8.61 -33.99 -23.11
N VAL A 393 -9.43 -33.91 -22.06
CA VAL A 393 -9.07 -34.23 -20.69
C VAL A 393 -9.85 -35.47 -20.24
N PRO A 394 -9.24 -36.67 -20.29
CA PRO A 394 -9.96 -37.90 -20.01
C PRO A 394 -10.32 -38.02 -18.53
N PHE A 395 -11.53 -38.49 -18.23
CA PHE A 395 -11.93 -38.89 -16.88
C PHE A 395 -12.81 -40.17 -16.91
N ARG A 396 -13.04 -40.77 -15.73
CA ARG A 396 -14.03 -41.85 -15.57
C ARG A 396 -15.04 -41.45 -14.53
N ARG A 397 -16.32 -41.48 -14.89
CA ARG A 397 -17.43 -41.32 -13.95
C ARG A 397 -17.60 -42.49 -12.99
N GLY A 398 -17.11 -43.66 -13.39
CA GLY A 398 -17.31 -44.90 -12.65
C GLY A 398 -18.75 -45.43 -12.76
N GLY A 399 -19.09 -46.43 -11.95
CA GLY A 399 -20.42 -47.04 -11.90
C GLY A 399 -20.40 -48.56 -11.93
N SER A 400 -21.57 -49.17 -11.78
CA SER A 400 -21.75 -50.62 -11.89
C SER A 400 -22.53 -50.97 -13.15
N TYR A 401 -22.02 -51.95 -13.90
CA TYR A 401 -22.50 -52.34 -15.21
C TYR A 401 -22.78 -53.83 -15.23
N ASP A 402 -23.91 -54.21 -15.81
CA ASP A 402 -24.32 -55.60 -15.93
C ASP A 402 -23.89 -56.12 -17.31
N VAL A 403 -22.94 -57.07 -17.32
CA VAL A 403 -22.38 -57.68 -18.54
C VAL A 403 -23.06 -59.02 -18.79
N LEU A 404 -23.65 -59.21 -19.96
CA LEU A 404 -24.19 -60.50 -20.37
C LEU A 404 -23.03 -61.45 -20.74
N GLN A 405 -22.88 -62.51 -19.97
CA GLN A 405 -21.89 -63.55 -20.25
C GLN A 405 -22.36 -64.48 -21.37
N PRO A 406 -21.43 -65.08 -22.14
CA PRO A 406 -21.74 -66.17 -23.06
C PRO A 406 -22.38 -67.33 -22.28
N GLY A 407 -23.71 -67.49 -22.41
CA GLY A 407 -24.50 -68.42 -21.61
C GLY A 407 -25.71 -67.80 -20.89
N GLY A 408 -25.92 -66.49 -20.98
CA GLY A 408 -27.11 -65.79 -20.47
C GLY A 408 -27.06 -65.37 -18.99
N GLY A 409 -25.94 -65.61 -18.31
CA GLY A 409 -25.69 -65.06 -16.98
C GLY A 409 -25.35 -63.57 -17.04
N VAL A 410 -25.72 -62.82 -15.99
CA VAL A 410 -25.37 -61.39 -15.85
C VAL A 410 -24.25 -61.28 -14.81
N GLN A 411 -23.11 -60.71 -15.20
CA GLN A 411 -22.01 -60.38 -14.31
C GLN A 411 -21.97 -58.87 -14.08
N ARG A 412 -22.12 -58.44 -12.83
CA ARG A 412 -21.92 -57.03 -12.47
C ARG A 412 -20.43 -56.71 -12.41
N VAL A 413 -20.00 -55.74 -13.21
CA VAL A 413 -18.64 -55.19 -13.25
C VAL A 413 -18.71 -53.75 -12.74
N THR A 414 -17.86 -53.42 -11.76
CA THR A 414 -17.77 -52.05 -11.24
C THR A 414 -16.53 -51.38 -11.81
N ILE A 415 -16.71 -50.21 -12.40
CA ILE A 415 -15.63 -49.32 -12.83
C ILE A 415 -15.52 -48.23 -11.76
N ALA A 416 -14.33 -48.05 -11.18
CA ALA A 416 -14.11 -46.96 -10.23
C ALA A 416 -14.03 -45.60 -10.96
N PRO A 417 -14.59 -44.52 -10.40
CA PRO A 417 -14.37 -43.19 -10.92
C PRO A 417 -12.87 -42.84 -10.89
N THR A 418 -12.42 -41.95 -11.77
CA THR A 418 -11.13 -41.29 -11.57
C THR A 418 -11.20 -40.41 -10.33
N THR A 419 -10.13 -40.39 -9.54
CA THR A 419 -10.04 -39.49 -8.40
C THR A 419 -9.79 -38.06 -8.87
N GLY A 420 -10.08 -37.04 -8.06
CA GLY A 420 -9.70 -35.66 -8.32
C GLY A 420 -8.21 -35.53 -8.63
N THR A 421 -7.36 -36.26 -7.90
CA THR A 421 -5.91 -36.34 -8.14
C THR A 421 -5.58 -36.86 -9.54
N THR A 422 -6.28 -37.89 -10.00
CA THR A 422 -6.10 -38.45 -11.35
C THR A 422 -6.57 -37.46 -12.41
N ASN A 423 -7.69 -36.77 -12.18
CA ASN A 423 -8.22 -35.77 -13.10
C ASN A 423 -7.31 -34.53 -13.18
N ALA A 424 -6.69 -34.11 -12.08
CA ALA A 424 -5.64 -33.10 -12.09
C ALA A 424 -4.45 -33.50 -12.95
N ALA A 425 -3.97 -34.74 -12.82
CA ALA A 425 -2.86 -35.24 -13.63
C ALA A 425 -3.21 -35.30 -15.12
N ASN A 426 -4.44 -35.72 -15.46
CA ASN A 426 -4.93 -35.76 -16.83
C ASN A 426 -5.07 -34.36 -17.43
N LEU A 427 -5.60 -33.41 -16.65
CA LEU A 427 -5.70 -32.01 -17.05
C LEU A 427 -4.31 -31.39 -17.25
N LEU A 428 -3.39 -31.64 -16.33
CA LEU A 428 -2.01 -31.19 -16.43
C LEU A 428 -1.33 -31.73 -17.70
N ALA A 429 -1.52 -33.02 -18.02
CA ALA A 429 -0.98 -33.62 -19.23
C ALA A 429 -1.57 -32.99 -20.50
N ALA A 430 -2.89 -32.71 -20.53
CA ALA A 430 -3.53 -32.01 -21.63
C ALA A 430 -2.94 -30.60 -21.82
N MET A 431 -2.78 -29.85 -20.72
CA MET A 431 -2.19 -28.51 -20.70
C MET A 431 -0.71 -28.46 -21.09
N GLN A 432 0.03 -29.56 -20.91
CA GLN A 432 1.43 -29.69 -21.31
C GLN A 432 1.60 -30.19 -22.76
N THR A 433 0.51 -30.45 -23.48
CA THR A 433 0.58 -30.85 -24.89
C THR A 433 1.19 -29.71 -25.72
N PRO A 434 2.17 -29.95 -26.60
CA PRO A 434 2.78 -28.90 -27.41
C PRO A 434 1.74 -28.04 -28.12
N GLY A 435 1.81 -26.72 -27.91
CA GLY A 435 0.85 -25.75 -28.46
C GLY A 435 -0.32 -25.38 -27.54
N ALA A 436 -0.51 -26.09 -26.41
CA ALA A 436 -1.56 -25.77 -25.43
C ALA A 436 -1.17 -24.54 -24.58
N LEU A 437 -0.03 -24.61 -23.90
CA LEU A 437 0.58 -23.53 -23.10
C LEU A 437 2.10 -23.56 -23.33
N VAL A 438 2.76 -22.40 -23.52
CA VAL A 438 4.15 -22.36 -24.02
C VAL A 438 5.16 -22.06 -22.91
N VAL A 439 4.81 -21.28 -21.89
CA VAL A 439 5.77 -20.81 -20.87
C VAL A 439 5.12 -20.55 -19.50
N ALA A 440 4.41 -21.53 -18.97
CA ALA A 440 4.30 -21.72 -17.52
C ALA A 440 3.95 -23.17 -17.25
N GLN A 441 4.79 -23.91 -16.54
CA GLN A 441 4.47 -25.31 -16.23
C GLN A 441 3.25 -25.32 -15.29
N PRO A 442 2.08 -25.79 -15.76
CA PRO A 442 0.96 -25.97 -14.84
C PRO A 442 1.44 -26.96 -13.77
N ARG A 443 0.97 -26.79 -12.53
CA ARG A 443 1.32 -27.69 -11.44
C ARG A 443 0.05 -28.24 -10.83
N GLN A 444 0.12 -29.48 -10.38
CA GLN A 444 -0.92 -30.01 -9.52
C GLN A 444 -0.94 -29.19 -8.22
N GLY A 445 -2.09 -28.62 -7.90
CA GLY A 445 -2.34 -27.83 -6.70
C GLY A 445 -2.66 -28.72 -5.48
N TYR A 446 -3.15 -28.08 -4.41
CA TYR A 446 -3.47 -28.75 -3.16
C TYR A 446 -4.67 -29.72 -3.34
N GLY A 447 -4.50 -30.96 -2.91
CA GLY A 447 -5.60 -31.90 -2.70
C GLY A 447 -6.23 -31.65 -1.34
N THR A 448 -7.53 -31.39 -1.30
CA THR A 448 -8.33 -31.42 -0.06
C THR A 448 -9.52 -32.33 -0.27
N THR A 449 -10.16 -32.77 0.82
CA THR A 449 -11.49 -33.37 0.75
C THR A 449 -12.52 -32.28 1.05
N ASP A 450 -13.59 -32.19 0.27
CA ASP A 450 -14.70 -31.29 0.59
C ASP A 450 -15.45 -31.77 1.86
N ALA A 451 -16.45 -31.01 2.31
CA ALA A 451 -17.24 -31.36 3.50
C ALA A 451 -17.98 -32.71 3.40
N SER A 452 -18.05 -33.30 2.21
CA SER A 452 -18.63 -34.62 1.93
C SER A 452 -17.59 -35.74 1.81
N GLY A 453 -16.30 -35.44 1.99
CA GLY A 453 -15.21 -36.41 1.91
C GLY A 453 -14.77 -36.73 0.47
N VAL A 454 -15.16 -35.91 -0.51
CA VAL A 454 -14.79 -36.08 -1.93
C VAL A 454 -13.48 -35.38 -2.20
N ASP A 455 -12.54 -36.06 -2.90
CA ASP A 455 -11.26 -35.49 -3.28
C ASP A 455 -11.45 -34.34 -4.29
N ILE A 456 -11.11 -33.13 -3.86
CA ILE A 456 -10.95 -31.95 -4.71
C ILE A 456 -9.47 -31.66 -4.85
N SER A 457 -8.90 -32.12 -5.96
CA SER A 457 -7.57 -31.66 -6.40
C SER A 457 -7.75 -30.42 -7.28
N SER A 458 -6.65 -29.74 -7.60
CA SER A 458 -6.68 -28.64 -8.54
C SER A 458 -5.48 -28.70 -9.47
N VAL A 459 -5.60 -28.05 -10.62
CA VAL A 459 -4.46 -27.67 -11.45
C VAL A 459 -4.32 -26.17 -11.35
N ILE A 460 -3.15 -25.73 -10.92
CA ILE A 460 -2.78 -24.33 -10.85
C ILE A 460 -2.15 -23.98 -12.18
N VAL A 461 -2.85 -23.12 -12.93
CA VAL A 461 -2.36 -22.56 -14.19
C VAL A 461 -1.89 -21.15 -13.88
N SER A 462 -0.57 -20.97 -13.89
CA SER A 462 -0.01 -19.63 -13.90
C SER A 462 -0.29 -19.07 -15.29
N LEU A 463 -1.25 -18.14 -15.40
CA LEU A 463 -1.43 -17.38 -16.62
C LEU A 463 -0.30 -16.34 -16.67
N HIS A 464 0.90 -16.78 -17.06
CA HIS A 464 1.85 -15.80 -17.56
C HIS A 464 1.24 -15.27 -18.87
N GLU A 465 0.84 -14.00 -18.88
CA GLU A 465 0.35 -13.23 -20.05
C GLU A 465 -1.17 -12.93 -20.17
N LEU A 466 -2.04 -13.37 -19.26
CA LEU A 466 -3.34 -12.68 -19.03
C LEU A 466 -3.12 -11.52 -18.04
N GLN A 467 -2.13 -10.69 -18.33
CA GLN A 467 -1.82 -9.51 -17.54
C GLN A 467 -2.88 -8.45 -17.82
N VAL A 468 -3.54 -7.98 -16.75
CA VAL A 468 -4.10 -6.63 -16.78
C VAL A 468 -2.89 -5.71 -16.97
N ASP A 469 -2.79 -5.07 -18.14
CA ASP A 469 -1.69 -4.16 -18.46
C ASP A 469 -2.16 -2.75 -18.14
N THR A 470 -1.39 -2.00 -17.37
CA THR A 470 -1.75 -0.63 -17.02
C THR A 470 -0.91 0.36 -17.82
N GLU A 471 -1.57 1.28 -18.51
CA GLU A 471 -0.90 2.37 -19.21
C GLU A 471 -1.01 3.64 -18.37
N ILE A 472 0.14 4.20 -17.97
CA ILE A 472 0.20 5.45 -17.22
C ILE A 472 0.31 6.62 -18.21
N VAL A 473 -0.66 7.53 -18.17
CA VAL A 473 -0.65 8.78 -18.96
C VAL A 473 -0.77 9.95 -17.98
N GLY A 474 0.38 10.45 -17.51
CA GLY A 474 0.44 11.48 -16.47
C GLY A 474 -0.11 10.98 -15.13
N ASP A 475 -1.16 11.63 -14.63
CA ASP A 475 -1.86 11.28 -13.39
C ASP A 475 -2.93 10.20 -13.59
N ARG A 476 -3.05 9.62 -14.79
CA ARG A 476 -4.09 8.65 -15.12
C ARG A 476 -3.50 7.26 -15.30
N VAL A 477 -4.22 6.26 -14.81
CA VAL A 477 -3.97 4.84 -15.03
C VAL A 477 -5.09 4.29 -15.90
N VAL A 478 -4.76 3.89 -17.12
CA VAL A 478 -5.68 3.20 -18.03
C VAL A 478 -5.50 1.70 -17.82
N VAL A 479 -6.52 1.02 -17.29
CA VAL A 479 -6.47 -0.41 -16.97
C VAL A 479 -6.91 -1.21 -18.19
N ASN A 480 -5.97 -1.68 -19.01
CA ASN A 480 -6.30 -2.42 -20.22
C ASN A 480 -6.64 -3.87 -19.89
N ALA A 481 -7.79 -4.34 -20.37
CA ALA A 481 -8.08 -5.77 -20.43
C ALA A 481 -7.14 -6.42 -21.47
N ALA A 482 -6.20 -7.24 -20.98
CA ALA A 482 -5.35 -8.18 -21.73
C ALA A 482 -4.95 -7.76 -23.16
N ARG A 483 -3.73 -7.22 -23.32
CA ARG A 483 -3.08 -7.22 -24.64
C ARG A 483 -2.25 -8.48 -24.78
N PRO A 484 -2.53 -9.36 -25.77
CA PRO A 484 -1.55 -10.33 -26.21
C PRO A 484 -0.28 -9.59 -26.61
N THR A 485 0.84 -9.94 -25.99
CA THR A 485 2.15 -9.41 -26.35
C THR A 485 2.54 -9.98 -27.72
N GLN A 486 2.24 -9.19 -28.77
CA GLN A 486 2.57 -9.36 -30.19
C GLN A 486 1.50 -10.01 -31.08
N GLY A 487 0.70 -9.15 -31.71
CA GLY A 487 -0.06 -9.45 -32.91
C GLY A 487 -1.33 -8.62 -32.99
N ASN A 488 -1.51 -7.84 -34.06
CA ASN A 488 -2.79 -7.20 -34.35
C ASN A 488 -3.85 -8.29 -34.61
N ILE A 489 -4.62 -8.69 -33.59
CA ILE A 489 -5.61 -9.79 -33.69
C ILE A 489 -7.03 -9.32 -33.34
N PHE A 490 -7.31 -8.02 -33.32
CA PHE A 490 -8.70 -7.53 -33.27
C PHE A 490 -9.03 -6.64 -34.46
N THR A 491 -10.09 -7.02 -35.18
CA THR A 491 -10.75 -6.12 -36.13
C THR A 491 -11.54 -5.10 -35.30
N PRO A 492 -11.39 -3.79 -35.51
CA PRO A 492 -12.16 -2.78 -34.78
C PRO A 492 -13.67 -3.06 -34.88
N GLY A 493 -14.37 -3.22 -33.74
CA GLY A 493 -15.82 -3.39 -33.68
C GLY A 493 -16.36 -4.78 -33.30
N SER A 494 -15.52 -5.77 -32.96
CA SER A 494 -15.96 -7.10 -32.50
C SER A 494 -15.65 -7.41 -31.03
N SER A 495 -15.55 -6.40 -30.17
CA SER A 495 -15.47 -6.62 -28.73
C SER A 495 -16.79 -7.25 -28.23
N PRO A 496 -16.76 -8.32 -27.42
CA PRO A 496 -17.96 -9.04 -26.98
C PRO A 496 -18.82 -8.29 -25.94
N ILE A 497 -18.69 -6.97 -25.78
CA ILE A 497 -19.29 -6.24 -24.67
C ILE A 497 -20.23 -5.15 -25.24
N GLN A 498 -21.55 -5.22 -24.92
CA GLN A 498 -22.62 -4.32 -25.43
C GLN A 498 -23.47 -3.50 -24.38
N LYS A 499 -23.31 -2.16 -24.34
CA LYS A 499 -24.20 -1.04 -23.85
C LYS A 499 -24.49 -0.72 -22.35
N LEU A 500 -24.16 0.53 -21.96
CA LEU A 500 -24.20 1.17 -20.62
C LEU A 500 -25.50 1.96 -20.28
N GLN A 501 -25.86 2.07 -18.99
CA GLN A 501 -26.72 3.10 -18.40
C GLN A 501 -26.20 3.53 -17.00
N VAL A 502 -26.20 4.83 -16.71
CA VAL A 502 -25.56 5.47 -15.52
C VAL A 502 -26.58 5.70 -14.38
N THR A 503 -26.18 5.48 -13.11
CA THR A 503 -27.08 5.76 -11.96
C THR A 503 -26.58 6.58 -10.77
N GLN A 504 -25.36 7.13 -10.68
CA GLN A 504 -25.11 8.25 -9.74
C GLN A 504 -23.77 8.99 -9.92
N LEU A 505 -23.82 10.34 -9.93
CA LEU A 505 -22.72 11.28 -10.17
C LEU A 505 -22.04 11.83 -8.89
N VAL A 506 -20.73 12.09 -8.98
CA VAL A 506 -20.10 13.36 -8.55
C VAL A 506 -19.22 13.87 -9.70
N ASN A 507 -19.22 15.18 -9.94
CA ASN A 507 -18.68 15.88 -11.12
C ASN A 507 -17.25 15.46 -11.55
N THR A 508 -17.16 14.51 -12.47
CA THR A 508 -16.09 14.48 -13.47
C THR A 508 -16.64 15.14 -14.74
N GLU A 509 -15.83 15.95 -15.42
CA GLU A 509 -16.14 16.35 -16.79
C GLU A 509 -16.10 15.09 -17.65
N GLU A 510 -17.28 14.55 -17.94
CA GLU A 510 -17.46 13.43 -18.86
C GLU A 510 -17.08 13.92 -20.27
N PHE A 511 -16.02 13.35 -20.84
CA PHE A 511 -15.74 13.54 -22.25
C PHE A 511 -16.76 12.74 -23.04
N ASP A 512 -17.54 13.44 -23.85
CA ASP A 512 -18.51 12.86 -24.79
C ASP A 512 -17.72 12.13 -25.89
N VAL A 513 -17.33 10.86 -25.65
CA VAL A 513 -16.53 10.09 -26.62
C VAL A 513 -17.45 9.53 -27.70
N VAL A 514 -17.11 9.82 -28.95
CA VAL A 514 -17.79 9.26 -30.12
C VAL A 514 -17.65 7.72 -30.11
N PRO A 515 -18.75 6.95 -30.31
CA PRO A 515 -18.70 5.49 -30.32
C PRO A 515 -17.66 4.95 -31.32
N GLY A 516 -16.72 4.13 -30.84
CA GLY A 516 -15.74 3.42 -31.70
C GLY A 516 -14.27 3.74 -31.45
N ASN A 517 -13.91 4.49 -30.42
CA ASN A 517 -12.50 4.69 -30.04
C ASN A 517 -11.97 3.53 -29.21
N THR A 518 -10.76 3.06 -29.55
CA THR A 518 -10.03 2.04 -28.79
C THR A 518 -9.27 2.70 -27.63
N ALA A 519 -8.88 1.92 -26.60
CA ALA A 519 -8.06 2.41 -25.49
C ALA A 519 -6.78 3.15 -25.95
N ASN A 520 -6.17 2.72 -27.06
CA ASN A 520 -5.04 3.41 -27.70
C ASN A 520 -5.38 4.83 -28.20
N ARG A 521 -6.60 5.07 -28.72
CA ARG A 521 -7.02 6.42 -29.15
C ARG A 521 -7.38 7.30 -27.97
N VAL A 522 -7.96 6.74 -26.92
CA VAL A 522 -8.23 7.47 -25.68
C VAL A 522 -6.93 7.88 -24.99
N SER A 523 -5.92 7.00 -24.92
CA SER A 523 -4.57 7.36 -24.44
C SER A 523 -3.95 8.49 -25.27
N GLN A 524 -4.04 8.43 -26.61
CA GLN A 524 -3.55 9.50 -27.50
C GLN A 524 -4.30 10.82 -27.36
N ASP A 525 -5.62 10.78 -27.16
CA ASP A 525 -6.46 11.97 -26.99
C ASP A 525 -6.27 12.61 -25.60
N VAL A 526 -5.85 11.84 -24.60
CA VAL A 526 -5.51 12.30 -23.24
C VAL A 526 -4.09 12.87 -23.15
N GLY A 527 -3.20 12.50 -24.09
CA GLY A 527 -1.82 13.01 -24.19
C GLY A 527 -1.67 14.37 -24.89
N LEU A 528 -2.77 15.02 -25.27
CA LEU A 528 -2.85 16.37 -25.85
C LEU A 528 -3.61 17.31 -24.91
#